data_AF-A0A537B7S9-F1
#
_entry.id   AF-A0A537B7S9-F1
#
_cell.length_a   1.000
_cell.length_b   1.000
_cell.length_c   1.000
_cell.angle_alpha   90.00
_cell.angle_beta   90.00
_cell.angle_gamma   90.00
#
_symmetry.space_group_name_H-M   'P 1'
#
loop_
_entity.id
_entity.type
_entity.pdbx_description
1 polymer ?
#
loop_
_entity_poly.entity_id
_entity_poly.type
_entity_poly.pdbx_seq_one_letter_code
_entity_poly.pdbx_strand_id
1 'polypeptide(L)'
;MSETAALRSEAGAVSAGLHYTLDTGVKPVNETFGPGNIRRRQSGETEERAVTIRDGRPLKDEFDLEVTGFEFVEHKTQVRDFFDTDELKRVYYPEVEALVKKVSGAARVIVFDHTLRSGDEAEREAKLVREPVLYVHNDYTEWSGPQRVRDLLPGEAENLLRRRFAIIQAWRATNKPIQ
;
A
#
# COMPACT_ATOMS: atom_id res chain seq x y z
N MET A 1 9.14 -28.71 -2.86
CA MET A 1 10.40 -28.07 -2.41
C MET A 1 10.48 -26.75 -3.16
N SER A 2 10.23 -25.64 -2.48
CA SER A 2 10.14 -24.31 -3.09
C SER A 2 11.55 -23.73 -3.20
N GLU A 3 12.03 -23.52 -4.43
CA GLU A 3 13.31 -22.90 -4.71
C GLU A 3 13.24 -21.42 -4.34
N THR A 4 13.94 -21.03 -3.27
CA THR A 4 14.10 -19.63 -2.90
C THR A 4 15.03 -18.98 -3.93
N ALA A 5 14.50 -18.08 -4.76
CA ALA A 5 15.26 -17.36 -5.77
C ALA A 5 16.47 -16.66 -5.12
N ALA A 6 17.67 -17.10 -5.48
CA ALA A 6 18.92 -16.57 -4.94
C ALA A 6 19.12 -15.12 -5.42
N LEU A 7 18.97 -14.18 -4.49
CA LEU A 7 19.28 -12.76 -4.67
C LEU A 7 20.74 -12.60 -5.10
N ARG A 8 20.99 -12.26 -6.37
CA ARG A 8 22.28 -11.74 -6.82
C ARG A 8 22.31 -10.25 -6.51
N SER A 9 23.15 -9.87 -5.55
CA SER A 9 23.42 -8.49 -5.17
C SER A 9 24.55 -7.94 -6.04
N GLU A 10 24.22 -7.02 -6.94
CA GLU A 10 25.21 -6.05 -7.43
C GLU A 10 25.12 -4.83 -6.50
N ALA A 11 26.22 -4.10 -6.25
CA ALA A 11 26.22 -3.03 -5.26
C ALA A 11 25.07 -2.01 -5.51
N GLY A 12 24.09 -1.97 -4.62
CA GLY A 12 22.91 -1.08 -4.72
C GLY A 12 21.74 -1.61 -5.55
N ALA A 13 21.78 -2.87 -6.02
CA ALA A 13 20.67 -3.50 -6.74
C ALA A 13 20.54 -5.00 -6.43
N VAL A 14 19.31 -5.50 -6.47
CA VAL A 14 19.00 -6.92 -6.38
C VAL A 14 18.14 -7.35 -7.56
N SER A 15 18.35 -8.57 -8.05
CA SER A 15 17.39 -9.21 -8.96
C SER A 15 16.36 -9.98 -8.14
N ALA A 16 15.07 -9.72 -8.36
CA ALA A 16 13.98 -10.43 -7.70
C ALA A 16 12.86 -10.76 -8.69
N GLY A 17 12.16 -11.86 -8.44
CA GLY A 17 10.96 -12.23 -9.18
C GLY A 17 9.75 -11.42 -8.71
N LEU A 18 9.08 -10.74 -9.64
CA LEU A 18 7.80 -10.10 -9.40
C LEU A 18 6.69 -10.88 -10.10
N HIS A 19 5.61 -11.18 -9.38
CA HIS A 19 4.47 -11.92 -9.91
C HIS A 19 3.45 -10.98 -10.55
N TYR A 20 3.27 -11.11 -11.87
CA TYR A 20 2.28 -10.39 -12.66
C TYR A 20 1.09 -11.29 -13.01
N THR A 21 -0.13 -10.77 -12.93
CA THR A 21 -1.32 -11.48 -13.41
C THR A 21 -1.34 -11.52 -14.93
N LEU A 22 -1.60 -12.69 -15.51
CA LEU A 22 -1.77 -12.88 -16.95
C LEU A 22 -3.21 -12.61 -17.37
N ASP A 23 -3.38 -11.90 -18.47
CA ASP A 23 -4.68 -11.78 -19.13
C ASP A 23 -4.94 -13.03 -19.98
N THR A 24 -5.71 -13.95 -19.41
CA THR A 24 -6.16 -15.19 -20.05
C THR A 24 -7.55 -15.05 -20.68
N GLY A 25 -8.15 -13.85 -20.63
CA GLY A 25 -9.57 -13.63 -20.95
C GLY A 25 -10.55 -14.17 -19.89
N VAL A 26 -10.07 -14.87 -18.86
CA VAL A 26 -10.87 -15.34 -17.73
C VAL A 26 -10.69 -14.38 -16.56
N LYS A 27 -11.80 -13.90 -15.99
CA LYS A 27 -11.76 -12.96 -14.86
C LYS A 27 -11.09 -13.62 -13.64
N PRO A 28 -9.93 -13.09 -13.17
CA PRO A 28 -9.29 -13.60 -11.96
C PRO A 28 -10.11 -13.25 -10.72
N VAL A 29 -9.99 -14.07 -9.68
CA VAL A 29 -10.59 -13.82 -8.36
C VAL A 29 -9.45 -13.57 -7.39
N ASN A 30 -9.56 -12.51 -6.60
CA ASN A 30 -8.70 -12.28 -5.44
C ASN A 30 -9.56 -11.68 -4.34
N GLU A 31 -10.05 -12.54 -3.47
CA GLU A 31 -11.06 -12.21 -2.46
C GLU A 31 -10.55 -12.57 -1.08
N THR A 32 -10.71 -11.66 -0.13
CA THR A 32 -10.52 -11.93 1.30
C THR A 32 -11.86 -12.06 2.00
N PHE A 33 -11.99 -13.02 2.93
CA PHE A 33 -13.25 -13.31 3.62
C PHE A 33 -13.04 -13.83 5.05
N GLY A 34 -14.14 -13.99 5.80
CA GLY A 34 -14.13 -14.45 7.19
C GLY A 34 -13.79 -13.35 8.22
N PRO A 35 -13.72 -13.68 9.52
CA PRO A 35 -13.37 -12.72 10.58
C PRO A 35 -12.02 -12.07 10.30
N GLY A 36 -11.96 -10.73 10.34
CA GLY A 36 -10.73 -9.96 10.06
C GLY A 36 -10.24 -10.03 8.61
N ASN A 37 -11.02 -10.63 7.68
CA ASN A 37 -10.62 -10.85 6.28
C ASN A 37 -9.29 -11.63 6.16
N ILE A 38 -9.06 -12.58 7.07
CA ILE A 38 -7.82 -13.38 7.12
C ILE A 38 -7.82 -14.57 6.14
N ARG A 39 -8.99 -14.98 5.62
CA ARG A 39 -9.07 -16.07 4.63
C ARG A 39 -9.00 -15.50 3.23
N ARG A 40 -8.46 -16.28 2.28
CA ARG A 40 -8.27 -15.85 0.90
C ARG A 40 -8.75 -16.89 -0.11
N ARG A 41 -9.40 -16.42 -1.18
CA ARG A 41 -9.74 -17.19 -2.37
C ARG A 41 -9.09 -16.51 -3.57
N GLN A 42 -8.26 -17.25 -4.31
CA GLN A 42 -7.55 -16.73 -5.46
C GLN A 42 -7.70 -17.64 -6.68
N SER A 43 -7.89 -17.04 -7.85
CA SER A 43 -7.81 -17.69 -9.16
C SER A 43 -7.18 -16.74 -10.17
N GLY A 44 -6.79 -17.28 -11.32
CA GLY A 44 -6.05 -16.56 -12.35
C GLY A 44 -4.62 -17.06 -12.45
N GLU A 45 -4.04 -16.91 -13.63
CA GLU A 45 -2.67 -17.30 -13.91
C GLU A 45 -1.73 -16.13 -13.63
N THR A 46 -0.53 -16.45 -13.14
CA THR A 46 0.51 -15.45 -12.88
C THR A 46 1.81 -15.86 -13.51
N GLU A 47 2.58 -14.89 -13.97
CA GLU A 47 3.93 -15.06 -14.48
C GLU A 47 4.91 -14.33 -13.57
N GLU A 48 5.99 -15.01 -13.20
CA GLU A 48 7.10 -14.38 -12.50
C GLU A 48 8.05 -13.74 -13.52
N ARG A 49 8.34 -12.45 -13.33
CA ARG A 49 9.31 -11.73 -14.15
C ARG A 49 10.47 -11.30 -13.27
N ALA A 50 11.69 -11.65 -13.67
CA ALA A 50 12.90 -11.16 -13.02
C ALA A 50 13.06 -9.66 -13.29
N VAL A 51 13.09 -8.86 -12.22
CA VAL A 51 13.24 -7.41 -12.28
C VAL A 51 14.44 -6.99 -11.45
N THR A 52 15.23 -6.06 -11.99
CA THR A 52 16.29 -5.39 -11.23
C THR A 52 15.68 -4.31 -10.36
N ILE A 53 15.74 -4.50 -9.05
CA ILE A 53 15.29 -3.54 -8.03
C ILE A 53 16.52 -2.79 -7.52
N ARG A 54 16.49 -1.47 -7.59
CA ARG A 54 17.58 -0.59 -7.17
C ARG A 54 17.25 0.04 -5.81
N ASP A 55 18.27 0.23 -4.98
CA ASP A 55 18.12 0.97 -3.73
C ASP A 55 17.86 2.45 -4.02
N GLY A 56 16.63 2.90 -3.78
CA GLY A 56 16.24 4.29 -3.99
C GLY A 56 16.65 5.24 -2.87
N ARG A 57 17.10 4.76 -1.70
CA ARG A 57 17.39 5.63 -0.54
C ARG A 57 18.45 6.70 -0.83
N PRO A 58 19.53 6.43 -1.60
CA PRO A 58 20.48 7.47 -1.99
C PRO A 58 19.90 8.54 -2.93
N LEU A 59 18.81 8.22 -3.64
CA LEU A 59 18.15 9.08 -4.63
C LEU A 59 16.90 9.74 -4.05
N LYS A 60 16.76 9.79 -2.71
CA LYS A 60 15.50 10.19 -2.05
C LYS A 60 14.98 11.56 -2.50
N ASP A 61 15.90 12.48 -2.80
CA ASP A 61 15.59 13.85 -3.17
C ASP A 61 15.28 14.00 -4.68
N GLU A 62 15.36 12.91 -5.46
CA GLU A 62 15.03 12.87 -6.89
C GLU A 62 13.57 12.42 -7.16
N PHE A 63 12.91 11.84 -6.16
CA PHE A 63 11.53 11.39 -6.28
C PHE A 63 10.56 12.51 -5.92
N ASP A 64 9.61 12.76 -6.82
CA ASP A 64 8.55 13.75 -6.68
C ASP A 64 7.19 13.08 -6.90
N LEU A 65 6.22 13.41 -6.06
CA LEU A 65 4.92 12.77 -6.07
C LEU A 65 4.14 13.02 -7.39
N GLU A 66 4.23 14.21 -7.98
CA GLU A 66 3.52 14.54 -9.22
C GLU A 66 4.25 14.00 -10.47
N VAL A 67 5.59 13.93 -10.45
CA VAL A 67 6.39 13.47 -11.60
C VAL A 67 6.58 11.96 -11.61
N THR A 68 6.95 11.37 -10.47
CA THR A 68 7.32 9.95 -10.35
C THR A 68 6.24 9.10 -9.68
N GLY A 69 5.21 9.71 -9.11
CA GLY A 69 4.10 9.00 -8.47
C GLY A 69 4.37 8.58 -7.02
N PHE A 70 5.54 8.88 -6.47
CA PHE A 70 5.88 8.70 -5.06
C PHE A 70 7.00 9.65 -4.64
N GLU A 71 7.20 9.79 -3.34
CA GLU A 71 8.31 10.54 -2.76
C GLU A 71 8.71 9.91 -1.41
N PHE A 72 9.90 10.24 -0.90
CA PHE A 72 10.30 9.88 0.46
C PHE A 72 10.20 11.07 1.38
N VAL A 73 9.45 10.92 2.48
CA VAL A 73 9.29 11.97 3.48
C VAL A 73 9.78 11.51 4.84
N GLU A 74 10.63 12.31 5.46
CA GLU A 74 10.97 12.17 6.87
C GLU A 74 9.81 12.66 7.73
N HIS A 75 9.15 11.73 8.41
CA HIS A 75 8.02 12.04 9.29
C HIS A 75 8.17 11.32 10.63
N LYS A 76 8.32 12.12 11.70
CA LYS A 76 8.27 11.65 13.09
C LYS A 76 6.82 11.64 13.55
N THR A 77 6.38 10.51 14.07
CA THR A 77 5.02 10.31 14.59
C THR A 77 5.03 10.23 16.11
N GLN A 78 3.94 10.69 16.73
CA GLN A 78 3.73 10.54 18.17
C GLN A 78 3.01 9.24 18.56
N VAL A 79 2.60 8.43 17.57
CA VAL A 79 2.02 7.09 17.81
C VAL A 79 3.02 6.21 18.53
N ARG A 80 2.55 5.54 19.58
CA ARG A 80 3.38 4.63 20.39
C ARG A 80 3.05 3.18 20.06
N ASP A 81 1.76 2.87 19.90
CA ASP A 81 1.28 1.56 19.54
C ASP A 81 0.43 1.63 18.27
N PHE A 82 0.97 1.10 17.17
CA PHE A 82 0.23 1.02 15.91
C PHE A 82 -0.94 0.02 15.95
N PHE A 83 -1.03 -0.83 16.96
CA PHE A 83 -2.16 -1.76 17.15
C PHE A 83 -3.30 -1.13 17.97
N ASP A 84 -3.08 0.02 18.62
CA ASP A 84 -4.14 0.80 19.25
C ASP A 84 -4.88 1.64 18.20
N THR A 85 -6.07 1.16 17.82
CA THR A 85 -6.90 1.82 16.80
C THR A 85 -7.37 3.22 17.24
N ASP A 86 -7.56 3.46 18.55
CA ASP A 86 -7.99 4.76 19.06
C ASP A 86 -6.82 5.74 19.06
N GLU A 87 -5.60 5.30 19.38
CA GLU A 87 -4.40 6.11 19.20
C GLU A 87 -4.17 6.45 17.73
N LEU A 88 -4.31 5.49 16.81
CA LEU A 88 -4.18 5.74 15.37
C LEU A 88 -5.16 6.82 14.89
N LYS A 89 -6.44 6.72 15.25
CA LYS A 89 -7.45 7.70 14.83
C LYS A 89 -7.22 9.07 15.46
N ARG A 90 -6.81 9.12 16.72
CA ARG A 90 -6.62 10.38 17.45
C ARG A 90 -5.31 11.08 17.08
N VAL A 91 -4.27 10.34 16.73
CA VAL A 91 -2.90 10.86 16.52
C VAL A 91 -2.46 10.68 15.07
N TYR A 92 -2.42 9.44 14.57
CA TYR A 92 -1.81 9.15 13.27
C TYR A 92 -2.60 9.70 12.10
N TYR A 93 -3.94 9.60 12.15
CA TYR A 93 -4.80 10.08 11.07
C TYR A 93 -4.60 11.59 10.84
N PRO A 94 -4.71 12.46 11.86
CA PRO A 94 -4.38 13.88 11.70
C PRO A 94 -2.95 14.14 11.19
N GLU A 95 -1.97 13.38 11.67
CA GLU A 95 -0.57 13.50 11.22
C GLU A 95 -0.42 13.19 9.72
N VAL A 96 -1.02 12.08 9.26
CA VAL A 96 -0.99 11.67 7.85
C VAL A 96 -1.79 12.62 6.98
N GLU A 97 -2.96 13.09 7.42
CA GLU A 97 -3.73 14.10 6.68
C GLU A 97 -2.93 15.39 6.49
N ALA A 98 -2.29 15.89 7.56
CA ALA A 98 -1.45 17.08 7.48
C ALA A 98 -0.23 16.88 6.58
N LEU A 99 0.43 15.72 6.68
CA LEU A 99 1.56 15.35 5.84
C LEU A 99 1.16 15.31 4.36
N VAL A 100 0.15 14.51 4.01
CA VAL A 100 -0.32 14.35 2.62
C VAL A 100 -0.79 15.70 2.07
N LYS A 101 -1.49 16.50 2.88
CA LYS A 101 -1.92 17.84 2.49
C LYS A 101 -0.74 18.75 2.15
N LYS A 102 0.31 18.72 2.99
CA LYS A 102 1.53 19.53 2.80
C LYS A 102 2.24 19.16 1.51
N VAL A 103 2.41 17.87 1.23
CA VAL A 103 3.20 17.42 0.09
C VAL A 103 2.45 17.48 -1.24
N SER A 104 1.16 17.13 -1.24
CA SER A 104 0.33 17.15 -2.46
C SER A 104 -0.28 18.52 -2.78
N GLY A 105 -0.29 19.46 -1.83
CA GLY A 105 -1.00 20.73 -1.96
C GLY A 105 -2.54 20.60 -1.97
N ALA A 106 -3.09 19.43 -1.58
CA ALA A 106 -4.53 19.19 -1.60
C ALA A 106 -5.29 20.19 -0.72
N ALA A 107 -6.49 20.61 -1.16
CA ALA A 107 -7.36 21.46 -0.32
C ALA A 107 -7.94 20.68 0.87
N ARG A 108 -8.21 19.40 0.69
CA ARG A 108 -8.80 18.47 1.66
C ARG A 108 -8.19 17.08 1.50
N VAL A 109 -7.89 16.46 2.63
CA VAL A 109 -7.44 15.06 2.73
C VAL A 109 -8.36 14.37 3.72
N ILE A 110 -8.66 13.09 3.49
CA ILE A 110 -9.44 12.25 4.40
C ILE A 110 -8.74 10.89 4.47
N VAL A 111 -8.41 10.43 5.67
CA VAL A 111 -8.00 9.04 5.87
C VAL A 111 -9.24 8.17 5.99
N PHE A 112 -9.38 7.20 5.08
CA PHE A 112 -10.56 6.32 5.04
C PHE A 112 -10.28 4.86 5.43
N ASP A 113 -9.01 4.44 5.43
CA ASP A 113 -8.61 3.09 5.81
C ASP A 113 -7.13 3.08 6.26
N HIS A 114 -6.76 2.06 7.03
CA HIS A 114 -5.36 1.69 7.25
C HIS A 114 -5.27 0.17 7.35
N THR A 115 -4.15 -0.40 6.92
CA THR A 115 -3.88 -1.83 7.04
C THR A 115 -2.51 -2.04 7.66
N LEU A 116 -2.46 -2.84 8.72
CA LEU A 116 -1.21 -3.35 9.29
C LEU A 116 -0.86 -4.70 8.66
N ARG A 117 0.41 -4.90 8.36
CA ARG A 117 0.92 -6.15 7.81
C ARG A 117 2.14 -6.64 8.57
N SER A 118 2.25 -7.95 8.75
CA SER A 118 3.41 -8.60 9.37
C SER A 118 3.85 -9.84 8.61
N GLY A 119 5.16 -9.97 8.39
CA GLY A 119 5.78 -11.19 7.86
C GLY A 119 5.85 -12.32 8.89
N ASP A 120 5.70 -12.02 10.18
CA ASP A 120 5.74 -13.00 11.27
C ASP A 120 4.37 -13.68 11.46
N GLU A 121 4.33 -15.00 11.33
CA GLU A 121 3.10 -15.79 11.45
C GLU A 121 2.48 -15.74 12.86
N ALA A 122 3.30 -15.82 13.90
CA ALA A 122 2.83 -15.77 15.26
C ALA A 122 2.25 -14.39 15.60
N GLU A 123 2.84 -13.31 15.08
CA GLU A 123 2.29 -11.96 15.23
C GLU A 123 0.97 -11.82 14.44
N ARG A 124 0.89 -12.36 13.23
CA ARG A 124 -0.35 -12.35 12.43
C ARG A 124 -1.49 -13.06 13.17
N GLU A 125 -1.24 -14.23 13.74
CA GLU A 125 -2.26 -14.97 14.50
C GLU A 125 -2.65 -14.25 15.78
N ALA A 126 -1.67 -13.78 16.56
CA ALA A 126 -1.92 -13.14 17.85
C ALA A 126 -2.63 -11.79 17.73
N LYS A 127 -2.31 -11.01 16.69
CA LYS A 127 -2.82 -9.64 16.50
C LYS A 127 -3.83 -9.50 15.36
N LEU A 128 -4.17 -10.62 14.69
CA LEU A 128 -5.10 -10.68 13.56
C LEU A 128 -4.73 -9.72 12.42
N VAL A 129 -3.43 -9.58 12.13
CA VAL A 129 -2.92 -8.73 11.04
C VAL A 129 -2.62 -9.54 9.77
N ARG A 130 -2.60 -8.84 8.63
CA ARG A 130 -2.48 -9.49 7.32
C ARG A 130 -1.03 -9.77 6.93
N GLU A 131 -0.83 -10.73 6.04
CA GLU A 131 0.46 -10.96 5.38
C GLU A 131 0.78 -9.83 4.37
N PRO A 132 2.07 -9.61 4.04
CA PRO A 132 2.47 -8.81 2.88
C PRO A 132 1.89 -9.35 1.56
N VAL A 133 1.56 -8.46 0.62
CA VAL A 133 1.11 -8.87 -0.72
C VAL A 133 2.35 -9.07 -1.60
N LEU A 134 2.48 -10.27 -2.17
CA LEU A 134 3.62 -10.65 -3.01
C LEU A 134 3.37 -10.49 -4.53
N TYR A 135 2.24 -9.88 -4.90
CA TYR A 135 1.83 -9.72 -6.30
C TYR A 135 1.89 -8.25 -6.71
N VAL A 136 2.30 -7.98 -7.94
CA VAL A 136 2.18 -6.64 -8.53
C VAL A 136 0.71 -6.30 -8.71
N HIS A 137 0.29 -5.16 -8.19
CA HIS A 137 -1.11 -4.73 -8.24
C HIS A 137 -1.21 -3.20 -8.30
N ASN A 138 -2.40 -2.75 -8.69
CA ASN A 138 -2.87 -1.39 -8.50
C ASN A 138 -4.13 -1.47 -7.61
N ASP A 139 -4.22 -0.61 -6.60
CA ASP A 139 -5.33 -0.61 -5.65
C ASP A 139 -6.63 -0.10 -6.27
N TYR A 140 -6.53 0.83 -7.23
CA TYR A 140 -7.68 1.50 -7.84
C TYR A 140 -7.57 1.61 -9.35
N THR A 141 -8.68 1.38 -10.03
CA THR A 141 -8.84 1.59 -11.48
C THR A 141 -9.59 2.90 -11.75
N GLU A 142 -9.69 3.30 -13.02
CA GLU A 142 -10.51 4.44 -13.43
C GLU A 142 -12.01 4.26 -13.09
N TRP A 143 -12.42 3.03 -12.80
CA TRP A 143 -13.77 2.73 -12.31
C TRP A 143 -13.84 2.72 -10.78
N SER A 144 -12.96 1.99 -10.09
CA SER A 144 -13.06 1.82 -8.63
C SER A 144 -12.61 3.04 -7.84
N GLY A 145 -11.72 3.87 -8.37
CA GLY A 145 -11.30 5.13 -7.74
C GLY A 145 -12.46 6.12 -7.56
N PRO A 146 -13.17 6.52 -8.62
CA PRO A 146 -14.36 7.36 -8.49
C PRO A 146 -15.47 6.73 -7.67
N GLN A 147 -15.65 5.40 -7.76
CA GLN A 147 -16.61 4.70 -6.90
C GLN A 147 -16.27 4.86 -5.43
N ARG A 148 -14.99 4.74 -5.04
CA ARG A 148 -14.55 4.95 -3.66
C ARG A 148 -14.90 6.36 -3.14
N VAL A 149 -14.78 7.39 -3.98
CA VAL A 149 -15.21 8.75 -3.61
C VAL A 149 -16.72 8.80 -3.33
N ARG A 150 -17.54 8.13 -4.16
CA ARG A 150 -18.99 8.03 -3.95
C ARG A 150 -19.36 7.27 -2.67
N ASP A 151 -18.65 6.20 -2.37
CA ASP A 151 -18.87 5.40 -1.17
C ASP A 151 -18.56 6.20 0.11
N LEU A 152 -17.48 6.99 0.09
CA LEU A 152 -17.03 7.76 1.26
C LEU A 152 -17.77 9.08 1.44
N LEU A 153 -18.14 9.75 0.35
CA LEU A 153 -18.66 11.12 0.36
C LEU A 153 -19.93 11.26 -0.50
N PRO A 154 -20.98 10.45 -0.27
CA PRO A 154 -22.12 10.34 -1.19
C PRO A 154 -22.84 11.67 -1.44
N GLY A 155 -22.88 12.57 -0.44
CA GLY A 155 -23.56 13.86 -0.55
C GLY A 155 -22.84 14.93 -1.41
N GLU A 156 -21.56 14.74 -1.70
CA GLU A 156 -20.74 15.72 -2.41
C GLU A 156 -19.86 15.12 -3.53
N ALA A 157 -19.86 13.79 -3.68
CA ALA A 157 -18.98 13.06 -4.58
C ALA A 157 -18.98 13.61 -6.01
N GLU A 158 -20.16 13.86 -6.60
CA GLU A 158 -20.26 14.37 -7.97
C GLU A 158 -19.63 15.77 -8.13
N ASN A 159 -19.65 16.59 -7.08
CA ASN A 159 -18.99 17.89 -7.11
C ASN A 159 -17.46 17.74 -7.00
N LEU A 160 -16.98 16.81 -6.17
CA LEU A 160 -15.56 16.53 -5.99
C LEU A 160 -14.94 15.88 -7.23
N LEU A 161 -15.64 14.95 -7.87
CA LEU A 161 -15.19 14.24 -9.08
C LEU A 161 -15.10 15.14 -10.32
N ARG A 162 -15.67 16.34 -10.27
CA ARG A 162 -15.45 17.38 -11.30
C ARG A 162 -14.13 18.14 -11.12
N ARG A 163 -13.37 17.84 -10.07
CA ARG A 163 -12.06 18.44 -9.76
C ARG A 163 -10.98 17.36 -9.78
N ARG A 164 -9.71 17.79 -9.71
CA ARG A 164 -8.59 16.86 -9.46
C ARG A 164 -8.75 16.23 -8.08
N PHE A 165 -8.65 14.92 -8.03
CA PHE A 165 -8.53 14.14 -6.78
C PHE A 165 -7.46 13.07 -6.98
N ALA A 166 -6.91 12.58 -5.87
CA ALA A 166 -5.96 11.49 -5.87
C ALA A 166 -6.26 10.57 -4.68
N ILE A 167 -5.92 9.29 -4.82
CA ILE A 167 -5.85 8.35 -3.70
C ILE A 167 -4.36 8.11 -3.46
N ILE A 168 -3.87 8.56 -2.31
CA ILE A 168 -2.44 8.53 -1.96
C ILE A 168 -2.24 7.54 -0.82
N GLN A 169 -1.34 6.59 -1.02
CA GLN A 169 -0.96 5.62 0.01
C GLN A 169 0.26 6.12 0.79
N ALA A 170 0.18 6.10 2.12
CA ALA A 170 1.29 6.41 3.02
C ALA A 170 1.84 5.13 3.64
N TRP A 171 3.07 4.77 3.28
CA TRP A 171 3.73 3.56 3.76
C TRP A 171 4.71 3.88 4.88
N ARG A 172 4.63 3.15 5.99
CA ARG A 172 5.55 3.27 7.13
C ARG A 172 5.98 1.90 7.63
N ALA A 173 7.28 1.70 7.72
CA ALA A 173 7.86 0.63 8.50
C ALA A 173 7.76 0.96 10.00
N THR A 174 7.08 0.10 10.75
CA THR A 174 6.85 0.28 12.20
C THR A 174 7.81 -0.55 13.05
N ASN A 175 8.40 -1.62 12.50
CA ASN A 175 9.45 -2.44 13.13
C ASN A 175 10.79 -2.33 12.39
N LYS A 176 11.88 -2.62 13.09
CA LYS A 176 13.25 -2.65 12.53
C LYS A 176 14.00 -3.92 12.95
N PRO A 177 14.63 -4.66 12.01
CA PRO A 177 14.57 -4.45 10.57
C PRO A 177 13.18 -4.79 9.99
N ILE A 178 12.86 -4.22 8.83
CA ILE A 178 11.77 -4.75 8.01
C ILE A 178 12.24 -6.13 7.53
N GLN A 179 11.54 -7.18 7.93
CA GLN A 179 11.80 -8.55 7.48
C GLN A 179 10.91 -8.89 6.28
#